data_AF-A0A8B7JBY4-F1
#
_entry.id   AF-A0A8B7JBY4-F1
#
_cell.length_a   1.000
_cell.length_b   1.000
_cell.length_c   1.000
_cell.angle_alpha   90.00
_cell.angle_beta   90.00
_cell.angle_gamma   90.00
#
_symmetry.space_group_name_H-M   'P 1'
#
loop_
_entity.id
_entity.type
_entity.pdbx_description
1 polymer ?
#
loop_
_entity_poly.entity_id
_entity_poly.type
_entity_poly.pdbx_seq_one_letter_code
_entity_poly.pdbx_strand_id
1 'polypeptide(L)'
;MHIWQSGLYEYKVFGGLADCPPELCADVYMDLDFRKQWDQYVKELYEKTYDGEKIIYWEVKYPFPLSNRDYVYIRECRVMDVDGRKIWVVLAQSVSVPQCPEKPGIIRVKSYKQSLAIESDGKTGSKEWCAYFLEGHAKSLP
;
A
#
# COMPACT_ATOMS: atom_id res chain seq x y z
N MET A 1 2.50 -11.55 19.55
CA MET A 1 1.60 -11.78 20.70
C MET A 1 0.91 -10.47 21.18
N HIS A 2 0.68 -9.48 20.30
CA HIS A 2 0.23 -8.11 20.72
C HIS A 2 -1.04 -7.58 20.03
N ILE A 3 -1.58 -8.25 19.01
CA ILE A 3 -2.65 -7.68 18.18
C ILE A 3 -4.02 -7.78 18.89
N TRP A 4 -4.28 -8.88 19.62
CA TRP A 4 -5.58 -9.19 20.22
C TRP A 4 -6.08 -8.21 21.29
N GLN A 5 -5.19 -7.46 21.95
CA GLN A 5 -5.57 -6.50 23.00
C GLN A 5 -5.82 -5.08 22.48
N SER A 6 -5.41 -4.79 21.25
CA SER A 6 -5.40 -3.42 20.69
C SER A 6 -6.66 -3.05 19.88
N GLY A 7 -7.51 -4.02 19.54
CA GLY A 7 -8.63 -3.84 18.61
C GLY A 7 -8.19 -3.59 17.15
N LEU A 8 -6.91 -3.77 16.85
CA LEU A 8 -6.35 -3.65 15.49
C LEU A 8 -6.46 -4.97 14.72
N TYR A 9 -6.49 -4.86 13.40
CA TYR A 9 -6.63 -6.00 12.49
C TYR A 9 -5.43 -6.10 11.57
N GLU A 10 -5.01 -7.33 11.30
CA GLU A 10 -4.08 -7.67 10.22
C GLU A 10 -4.89 -8.38 9.12
N TYR A 11 -4.63 -8.03 7.87
CA TYR A 11 -5.34 -8.58 6.73
C TYR A 11 -4.39 -9.36 5.84
N LYS A 12 -4.85 -10.50 5.33
CA LYS A 12 -4.17 -11.27 4.29
C LYS A 12 -5.14 -11.53 3.16
N VAL A 13 -4.70 -11.24 1.94
CA VAL A 13 -5.43 -11.39 0.69
C VAL A 13 -4.70 -12.43 -0.13
N PHE A 14 -5.44 -13.40 -0.64
CA PHE A 14 -4.98 -14.41 -1.58
C PHE A 14 -5.95 -14.43 -2.75
N GLY A 15 -5.43 -14.45 -3.97
CA GLY A 15 -6.27 -14.46 -5.15
C GLY A 15 -5.46 -14.55 -6.44
N GLY A 16 -6.13 -14.28 -7.55
CA GLY A 16 -5.48 -14.13 -8.84
C GLY A 16 -6.31 -13.27 -9.78
N LEU A 17 -5.64 -12.63 -10.72
CA LEU A 17 -6.25 -11.82 -11.77
C LEU A 17 -6.03 -12.55 -13.10
N ALA A 18 -7.10 -13.14 -13.62
CA ALA A 18 -7.07 -13.72 -14.95
C ALA A 18 -6.75 -12.61 -15.97
N ASP A 19 -5.95 -12.95 -16.98
CA ASP A 19 -5.59 -12.06 -18.08
C ASP A 19 -4.83 -10.77 -17.67
N CYS A 20 -4.33 -10.69 -16.44
CA CYS A 20 -3.32 -9.70 -16.03
C CYS A 20 -1.97 -10.39 -15.80
N PRO A 21 -0.99 -10.25 -16.70
CA PRO A 21 0.34 -10.77 -16.47
C PRO A 21 0.97 -10.15 -15.21
N PRO A 22 1.80 -10.88 -14.44
CA PRO A 22 2.41 -10.40 -13.20
C PRO A 22 3.16 -9.08 -13.33
N GLU A 23 3.87 -8.90 -14.43
CA GLU A 23 4.62 -7.67 -14.74
C GLU A 23 3.69 -6.47 -14.89
N LEU A 24 2.61 -6.62 -15.69
CA LEU A 24 1.62 -5.57 -15.86
C LEU A 24 0.92 -5.22 -14.54
N CYS A 25 0.56 -6.23 -13.76
CA CYS A 25 -0.02 -6.05 -12.44
C CYS A 25 0.94 -5.29 -11.51
N ALA A 26 2.24 -5.60 -11.52
CA ALA A 26 3.26 -4.87 -10.75
C ALA A 26 3.45 -3.43 -11.25
N ASP A 27 3.46 -3.19 -12.56
CA ASP A 27 3.61 -1.87 -13.17
C ASP A 27 2.43 -0.96 -12.79
N VAL A 28 1.20 -1.45 -12.94
CA VAL A 28 -0.02 -0.75 -12.52
C VAL A 28 0.00 -0.48 -11.02
N TYR A 29 0.53 -1.41 -10.21
CA TYR A 29 0.65 -1.21 -8.77
C TYR A 29 1.64 -0.08 -8.41
N MET A 30 2.74 0.02 -9.16
CA MET A 30 3.79 0.99 -8.91
C MET A 30 3.50 2.39 -9.49
N ASP A 31 2.67 2.49 -10.52
CA ASP A 31 2.36 3.75 -11.19
C ASP A 31 1.35 4.62 -10.39
N LEU A 32 1.87 5.64 -9.72
CA LEU A 32 1.05 6.59 -8.95
C LEU A 32 0.23 7.54 -9.83
N ASP A 33 0.72 7.86 -11.04
CA ASP A 33 0.03 8.76 -11.96
C ASP A 33 -1.17 8.07 -12.60
N PHE A 34 -1.02 6.81 -12.97
CA PHE A 34 -2.14 5.98 -13.41
C PHE A 34 -3.12 5.71 -12.26
N ARG A 35 -2.61 5.44 -11.04
CA ARG A 35 -3.48 5.22 -9.86
C ARG A 35 -4.44 6.38 -9.61
N LYS A 36 -4.00 7.63 -9.77
CA LYS A 36 -4.84 8.83 -9.64
C LYS A 36 -5.97 8.90 -10.66
N GLN A 37 -5.84 8.24 -11.81
CA GLN A 37 -6.85 8.30 -12.88
C GLN A 37 -8.03 7.38 -12.61
N TRP A 38 -7.80 6.19 -12.05
CA TRP A 38 -8.85 5.17 -11.90
C TRP A 38 -9.33 4.97 -10.47
N ASP A 39 -8.49 5.21 -9.45
CA ASP A 39 -8.88 4.98 -8.07
C ASP A 39 -9.64 6.18 -7.48
N GLN A 40 -10.96 6.05 -7.44
CA GLN A 40 -11.87 7.06 -6.91
C GLN A 40 -11.61 7.45 -5.44
N TYR A 41 -10.96 6.59 -4.65
CA TYR A 41 -10.67 6.86 -3.24
C TYR A 41 -9.43 7.71 -3.04
N VAL A 42 -8.59 7.90 -4.06
CA VAL A 42 -7.45 8.82 -3.98
C VAL A 42 -7.95 10.26 -3.86
N LYS A 43 -7.55 10.95 -2.80
CA LYS A 43 -7.74 12.40 -2.64
C LYS A 43 -6.51 13.18 -3.10
N GLU A 44 -5.33 12.73 -2.69
CA GLU A 44 -4.03 13.29 -3.07
C GLU A 44 -2.99 12.17 -3.07
N LEU A 45 -2.11 12.11 -4.08
CA LEU A 45 -1.09 11.07 -4.19
C LEU A 45 0.12 11.60 -4.97
N TYR A 46 1.31 11.51 -4.37
CA TYR A 46 2.57 11.88 -5.03
C TYR A 46 3.78 11.18 -4.43
N GLU A 47 4.85 11.06 -5.22
CA GLU A 47 6.20 10.69 -4.77
C GLU A 47 7.10 11.93 -4.80
N LYS A 48 7.89 12.14 -3.76
CA LYS A 48 8.95 13.15 -3.70
C LYS A 48 10.22 12.54 -3.14
N THR A 49 11.37 13.01 -3.59
CA THR A 49 12.67 12.62 -3.03
C THR A 49 13.08 13.61 -1.95
N TYR A 50 13.31 13.12 -0.73
CA TYR A 50 13.89 13.89 0.37
C TYR A 50 15.14 13.18 0.84
N ASP A 51 16.27 13.89 0.91
CA ASP A 51 17.56 13.36 1.38
C ASP A 51 18.00 12.06 0.67
N GLY A 52 17.62 11.91 -0.61
CA GLY A 52 17.93 10.72 -1.43
C GLY A 52 16.91 9.58 -1.32
N GLU A 53 15.93 9.67 -0.41
CA GLU A 53 14.88 8.68 -0.23
C GLU A 53 13.58 9.09 -0.93
N LYS A 54 12.98 8.16 -1.67
CA LYS A 54 11.68 8.35 -2.32
C LYS A 54 10.55 8.14 -1.32
N ILE A 55 9.88 9.22 -0.96
CA ILE A 55 8.76 9.22 -0.03
C ILE A 55 7.46 9.39 -0.81
N ILE A 56 6.49 8.52 -0.52
CA ILE A 56 5.14 8.59 -1.05
C ILE A 56 4.22 9.19 0.00
N TYR A 57 3.46 10.19 -0.41
CA TYR A 57 2.31 10.72 0.31
C TYR A 57 1.03 10.23 -0.36
N TRP A 58 0.11 9.64 0.42
CA TRP A 58 -1.20 9.21 -0.07
C TRP A 58 -2.31 9.58 0.89
N GLU A 59 -3.24 10.43 0.48
CA GLU A 59 -4.49 10.71 1.18
C GLU A 59 -5.65 9.91 0.57
N VAL A 60 -6.36 9.17 1.42
CA VAL A 60 -7.49 8.30 1.07
C VAL A 60 -8.79 8.91 1.60
N LYS A 61 -9.78 9.02 0.71
CA LYS A 61 -11.13 9.48 1.04
C LYS A 61 -11.82 8.49 1.96
N TYR A 62 -12.35 8.98 3.07
CA TYR A 62 -13.27 8.21 3.91
C TYR A 62 -14.70 8.78 3.80
N PRO A 63 -15.73 7.95 3.98
CA PRO A 63 -17.11 8.42 3.93
C PRO A 63 -17.42 9.36 5.10
N PHE A 64 -18.04 10.50 4.81
CA PHE A 64 -18.50 11.44 5.84
C PHE A 64 -19.43 10.73 6.84
N PRO A 65 -19.29 10.92 8.16
CA PRO A 65 -18.53 11.97 8.85
C PRO A 65 -17.06 11.61 9.22
N LEU A 66 -16.50 10.53 8.69
CA LEU A 66 -15.14 10.12 9.03
C LEU A 66 -14.11 11.00 8.30
N SER A 67 -13.10 11.48 9.03
CA SER A 67 -11.95 12.17 8.46
C SER A 67 -11.18 11.28 7.48
N ASN A 68 -10.62 11.86 6.43
CA ASN A 68 -9.69 11.14 5.54
C ASN A 68 -8.48 10.61 6.31
N ARG A 69 -7.82 9.61 5.73
CA ARG A 69 -6.55 9.09 6.24
C ARG A 69 -5.44 9.48 5.29
N ASP A 70 -4.29 9.85 5.82
CA ASP A 70 -3.08 9.98 5.02
C ASP A 70 -1.95 9.05 5.48
N TYR A 71 -1.14 8.67 4.51
CA TYR A 71 -0.01 7.78 4.64
C TYR A 71 1.24 8.51 4.15
N VAL A 72 2.32 8.37 4.91
CA VAL A 72 3.66 8.78 4.49
C VAL A 72 4.53 7.54 4.61
N TYR A 73 5.03 7.04 3.48
CA TYR A 73 5.69 5.74 3.44
C TYR A 73 6.75 5.67 2.34
N ILE A 74 7.69 4.74 2.52
CA ILE A 74 8.58 4.29 1.45
C ILE A 74 8.06 3.00 0.85
N ARG A 75 8.32 2.78 -0.44
CA ARG A 75 7.91 1.57 -1.15
C ARG A 75 8.99 1.15 -2.13
N GLU A 76 9.36 -0.13 -2.09
CA GLU A 76 10.26 -0.74 -3.07
C GLU A 76 9.57 -1.91 -3.76
N CYS A 77 9.88 -2.10 -5.04
CA CYS A 77 9.55 -3.28 -5.81
C CYS A 77 10.85 -3.98 -6.22
N ARG A 78 10.93 -5.29 -6.01
CA ARG A 78 12.04 -6.12 -6.50
C ARG A 78 11.50 -7.35 -7.20
N VAL A 79 12.14 -7.70 -8.30
CA VAL A 79 11.91 -8.97 -8.98
C VAL A 79 12.87 -9.99 -8.39
N MET A 80 12.33 -11.08 -7.89
CA MET A 80 13.08 -12.18 -7.28
C MET A 80 12.93 -13.44 -8.13
N ASP A 81 13.99 -14.25 -8.21
CA ASP A 81 13.94 -15.62 -8.68
C ASP A 81 13.97 -16.55 -7.46
N VAL A 82 12.91 -17.33 -7.28
CA VAL A 82 12.77 -18.29 -6.17
C VAL A 82 12.44 -19.65 -6.77
N ASP A 83 13.44 -20.53 -6.81
CA ASP A 83 13.34 -21.88 -7.39
C ASP A 83 12.90 -21.85 -8.88
N GLY A 84 13.43 -20.91 -9.67
CA GLY A 84 13.08 -20.73 -11.08
C GLY A 84 11.74 -20.03 -11.31
N ARG A 85 11.10 -19.52 -10.24
CA ARG A 85 9.86 -18.73 -10.31
C ARG A 85 10.19 -17.27 -10.18
N LYS A 86 9.77 -16.47 -11.16
CA LYS A 86 9.88 -15.02 -11.14
C LYS A 86 8.73 -14.42 -10.31
N ILE A 87 9.07 -13.75 -9.22
CA ILE A 87 8.11 -13.15 -8.28
C ILE A 87 8.40 -11.66 -8.15
N TRP A 88 7.38 -10.82 -8.33
CA TRP A 88 7.45 -9.40 -8.04
C TRP A 88 7.06 -9.17 -6.60
N VAL A 89 7.99 -8.66 -5.80
CA VAL A 89 7.79 -8.40 -4.38
C VAL A 89 7.79 -6.90 -4.15
N VAL A 90 6.67 -6.37 -3.65
CA VAL A 90 6.54 -4.97 -3.25
C VAL A 90 6.41 -4.90 -1.74
N LEU A 91 7.29 -4.12 -1.11
CA LEU A 91 7.25 -3.84 0.32
C LEU A 91 7.03 -2.35 0.53
N ALA A 92 6.13 -2.01 1.44
CA ALA A 92 5.90 -0.64 1.87
C ALA A 92 5.87 -0.54 3.39
N GLN A 93 6.42 0.55 3.93
CA GLN A 93 6.37 0.83 5.37
C GLN A 93 6.29 2.33 5.65
N SER A 94 5.54 2.69 6.70
CA SER A 94 5.43 4.08 7.13
C SER A 94 6.79 4.67 7.52
N VAL A 95 6.96 5.95 7.21
CA VAL A 95 8.09 6.76 7.66
C VAL A 95 7.57 8.11 8.14
N SER A 96 8.36 8.78 8.98
CA SER A 96 8.07 10.13 9.45
C SER A 96 9.18 11.05 9.00
N VAL A 97 8.84 12.01 8.12
CA VAL A 97 9.78 12.99 7.59
C VAL A 97 9.25 14.41 7.88
N PRO A 98 10.09 15.36 8.33
CA PRO A 98 9.66 16.73 8.64
C PRO A 98 8.96 17.45 7.48
N GLN A 99 9.28 17.08 6.24
CA GLN A 99 8.75 17.64 5.00
C GLN A 99 7.28 17.25 4.74
N CYS A 100 6.77 16.23 5.45
CA CYS A 100 5.39 15.75 5.33
C CYS A 100 4.70 15.71 6.72
N PRO A 101 4.49 16.87 7.37
CA PRO A 101 3.85 16.94 8.68
C PRO A 101 2.38 16.48 8.63
N GLU A 102 1.79 16.24 9.80
CA GLU A 102 0.36 15.94 9.92
C GLU A 102 -0.48 17.15 9.50
N LYS A 103 -1.59 16.91 8.79
CA LYS A 103 -2.49 17.95 8.31
C LYS A 103 -3.74 18.03 9.21
N PRO A 104 -4.19 19.23 9.61
CA PRO A 104 -5.44 19.38 10.38
C PRO A 104 -6.64 18.75 9.65
N GLY A 105 -7.48 18.01 10.39
CA GLY A 105 -8.68 17.37 9.84
C GLY A 105 -8.46 16.05 9.11
N ILE A 106 -7.21 15.59 8.98
CA ILE A 106 -6.83 14.32 8.37
C ILE A 106 -6.13 13.45 9.42
N ILE A 107 -6.45 12.15 9.44
CA ILE A 107 -5.88 11.19 10.41
C ILE A 107 -4.64 10.53 9.79
N ARG A 108 -3.45 10.85 10.32
CA ARG A 108 -2.19 10.21 9.92
C ARG A 108 -2.13 8.75 10.37
N VAL A 109 -1.93 7.84 9.42
CA VAL A 109 -1.61 6.45 9.71
C VAL A 109 -0.11 6.33 10.00
N LYS A 110 0.24 6.15 11.27
CA LYS A 110 1.63 6.15 11.76
C LYS A 110 2.34 4.81 11.61
N SER A 111 1.59 3.72 11.63
CA SER A 111 2.12 2.36 11.57
C SER A 111 1.44 1.62 10.42
N TYR A 112 2.15 1.58 9.31
CA TYR A 112 1.72 0.92 8.09
C TYR A 112 2.84 0.00 7.65
N LYS A 113 2.50 -1.26 7.40
CA LYS A 113 3.36 -2.22 6.71
C LYS A 113 2.52 -2.98 5.70
N GLN A 114 3.07 -3.14 4.51
CA GLN A 114 2.45 -3.91 3.46
C GLN A 114 3.50 -4.73 2.74
N SER A 115 3.13 -5.96 2.44
CA SER A 115 3.87 -6.82 1.53
C SER A 115 2.93 -7.36 0.46
N LEU A 116 3.33 -7.26 -0.80
CA LEU A 116 2.64 -7.81 -1.95
C LEU A 116 3.62 -8.70 -2.70
N ALA A 117 3.20 -9.91 -3.05
CA ALA A 117 3.91 -10.83 -3.92
C ALA A 117 3.00 -11.19 -5.09
N ILE A 118 3.51 -11.04 -6.31
CA ILE A 118 2.81 -11.33 -7.56
C ILE A 118 3.64 -12.35 -8.33
N GLU A 119 3.04 -13.48 -8.68
CA GLU A 119 3.64 -14.52 -9.51
C GLU A 119 2.68 -14.91 -10.65
N SER A 120 3.17 -15.64 -11.64
CA SER A 120 2.30 -16.15 -12.71
C SER A 120 1.31 -17.20 -12.17
N ASP A 121 0.09 -17.21 -12.68
CA ASP A 121 -0.87 -18.29 -12.44
C ASP A 121 -0.60 -19.56 -13.27
N GLY A 122 0.48 -19.58 -14.06
CA GLY A 122 0.83 -20.64 -15.01
C GLY A 122 0.09 -20.54 -16.35
N LYS A 123 -0.69 -19.48 -16.57
CA LYS A 123 -1.45 -19.18 -17.78
C LYS A 123 -1.13 -17.75 -18.25
N THR A 124 -2.17 -16.96 -18.54
CA THR A 124 -2.09 -15.56 -18.98
C THR A 124 -2.15 -14.57 -17.83
N GLY A 125 -2.44 -15.03 -16.61
CA GLY A 125 -2.76 -14.18 -15.47
C GLY A 125 -1.71 -14.17 -14.36
N SER A 126 -2.11 -13.55 -13.25
CA SER A 126 -1.32 -13.45 -12.03
C SER A 126 -2.00 -14.19 -10.88
N LYS A 127 -1.17 -14.70 -9.97
CA LYS A 127 -1.56 -15.09 -8.62
C LYS A 127 -0.94 -14.09 -7.66
N GLU A 128 -1.75 -13.62 -6.73
CA GLU A 128 -1.40 -12.53 -5.84
C GLU A 128 -1.54 -12.95 -4.39
N TRP A 129 -0.55 -12.56 -3.61
CA TRP A 129 -0.58 -12.60 -2.17
C TRP A 129 -0.28 -11.22 -1.62
N CYS A 130 -1.19 -10.67 -0.82
CA CYS A 130 -0.96 -9.39 -0.17
C CYS A 130 -1.25 -9.48 1.31
N ALA A 131 -0.32 -9.05 2.14
CA ALA A 131 -0.54 -8.87 3.58
C ALA A 131 -0.45 -7.38 3.92
N TYR A 132 -1.45 -6.93 4.68
CA TYR A 132 -1.55 -5.57 5.19
C TYR A 132 -1.55 -5.59 6.71
N PHE A 133 -0.72 -4.76 7.29
CA PHE A 133 -0.79 -4.39 8.69
C PHE A 133 -0.94 -2.87 8.79
N LEU A 134 -2.04 -2.44 9.41
CA LEU A 134 -2.43 -1.04 9.51
C LEU A 134 -2.82 -0.75 10.96
N GLU A 135 -1.99 -0.04 11.72
CA GLU A 135 -2.43 0.52 13.00
C GLU A 135 -3.01 1.91 12.76
N GLY A 136 -4.33 2.04 12.93
CA GLY A 136 -5.05 3.30 12.73
C GLY A 136 -6.51 3.14 12.31
N HIS A 137 -6.92 1.95 11.86
CA HIS A 137 -8.33 1.70 11.51
C HIS A 137 -9.27 1.72 12.73
N ALA A 138 -8.76 1.45 13.94
CA ALA A 138 -9.56 1.32 15.16
C ALA A 138 -9.81 2.63 15.92
N LYS A 139 -9.11 3.73 15.63
CA LYS A 139 -9.26 5.01 16.36
C LYS A 139 -10.36 5.94 15.82
N SER A 140 -11.31 5.39 15.07
CA SER A 140 -12.47 6.15 14.55
C SER A 140 -13.76 6.00 15.34
N LEU A 141 -13.69 5.50 16.57
CA LEU A 141 -14.82 5.60 17.49
C LEU A 141 -14.59 6.79 18.41
N PRO A 142 -15.58 7.70 18.56
CA PRO A 142 -15.50 8.85 19.45
C PRO A 142 -15.30 8.44 20.91
#